data_AF-A0A942B5P0-F1
#
_entry.id   AF-A0A942B5P0-F1
#
_cell.length_a   1.000
_cell.length_b   1.000
_cell.length_c   1.000
_cell.angle_alpha   90.00
_cell.angle_beta   90.00
_cell.angle_gamma   90.00
#
_symmetry.space_group_name_H-M   'P 1'
#
loop_
_entity.id
_entity.type
_entity.pdbx_description
1 polymer ?
#
loop_
_entity_poly.entity_id
_entity_poly.type
_entity_poly.pdbx_seq_one_letter_code
_entity_poly.pdbx_strand_id
1 'polypeptide(L)'
;MWSTSLLAKCRHLFERSKGAVPHAEFCDLPKWVFLEYLVCYEGCVLFGANDSCAIDFLPTVKLSANLRGWTERRHFAFSTSAEAIYRAILDVAKLSQFGRGGQSTIAMSDQGGMTPNRFYFGLDYQALPSAPWTNGSVYVFRRSDLPDDFEHRTIVASKPIYPVLQVPVGPNDWPLLGSVSGVNHSVVRERQWHTMKGYPWTSDSEVHPHLSKRPLAEAVRRYIDECWFETINLETMGHHVGLSRFGVLRTFRSVFGLSPHEYQVLYRLDRAKELLREGTAIGETAVECGFFDQAHMGRLFSNHIGLTPGAYVALQYRPIA
;
A
#
# COMPACT_ATOMS: atom_id res chain seq x y z
N MET A 1 31.31 -0.91 4.52
CA MET A 1 31.43 -1.05 5.98
C MET A 1 32.14 0.19 6.51
N TRP A 2 31.65 0.82 7.57
CA TRP A 2 32.18 2.09 8.10
C TRP A 2 33.53 1.88 8.80
N SER A 3 34.55 2.71 8.51
CA SER A 3 35.85 2.62 9.19
C SER A 3 35.84 3.39 10.52
N THR A 4 36.64 2.96 11.49
CA THR A 4 36.79 3.65 12.79
C THR A 4 37.21 5.11 12.62
N SER A 5 38.08 5.39 11.63
CA SER A 5 38.52 6.75 11.30
C SER A 5 37.35 7.62 10.77
N LEU A 6 36.49 7.06 9.92
CA LEU A 6 35.31 7.76 9.40
C LEU A 6 34.30 8.07 10.50
N LEU A 7 34.05 7.11 11.40
CA LEU A 7 33.16 7.30 12.55
C LEU A 7 33.69 8.38 13.50
N ALA A 8 34.99 8.39 13.80
CA ALA A 8 35.61 9.40 14.64
C ALA A 8 35.49 10.81 14.04
N LYS A 9 35.69 10.95 12.72
CA LYS A 9 35.49 12.22 12.00
C LYS A 9 34.05 12.71 12.11
N CYS A 10 33.06 11.83 11.89
CA CYS A 10 31.65 12.20 11.97
C CYS A 10 31.24 12.59 13.40
N ARG A 11 31.70 11.84 14.41
CA ARG A 11 31.47 12.16 15.83
C ARG A 11 32.04 13.54 16.19
N HIS A 12 33.30 13.79 15.85
CA HIS A 12 33.97 15.07 16.11
C HIS A 12 33.25 16.25 15.46
N LEU A 13 32.76 16.07 14.23
CA LEU A 13 31.97 17.09 13.55
C LEU A 13 30.66 17.36 14.32
N PHE A 14 29.91 16.31 14.67
CA PHE A 14 28.64 16.46 15.38
C PHE A 14 28.78 17.13 16.75
N GLU A 15 29.81 16.78 17.53
CA GLU A 15 30.05 17.37 18.87
C GLU A 15 30.41 18.86 18.82
N ARG A 16 31.09 19.29 17.75
CA ARG A 16 31.50 20.70 17.57
C ARG A 16 30.40 21.59 17.03
N SER A 17 29.45 21.03 16.28
CA SER A 17 28.42 21.79 15.59
C SER A 17 27.23 22.15 16.50
N LYS A 18 27.45 23.06 17.46
CA LYS A 18 26.35 23.74 18.16
C LYS A 18 25.81 24.87 17.28
N GLY A 19 24.70 24.66 16.57
CA GLY A 19 23.89 25.73 15.98
C GLY A 19 23.87 25.85 14.45
N ALA A 20 24.84 25.28 13.71
CA ALA A 20 24.83 25.05 12.24
C ALA A 20 26.18 24.44 11.80
N VAL A 21 26.24 23.63 10.72
CA VAL A 21 27.52 23.23 10.10
C VAL A 21 27.73 24.05 8.81
N PRO A 22 28.81 24.83 8.69
CA PRO A 22 29.13 25.54 7.46
C PRO A 22 29.62 24.57 6.37
N HIS A 23 29.33 24.89 5.10
CA HIS A 23 29.65 24.04 3.95
C HIS A 23 31.14 23.63 3.87
N ALA A 24 32.06 24.53 4.25
CA ALA A 24 33.50 24.33 4.17
C ALA A 24 34.05 23.23 5.11
N GLU A 25 33.29 22.82 6.14
CA GLU A 25 33.72 21.74 7.04
C GLU A 25 33.57 20.34 6.43
N PHE A 26 32.86 20.22 5.29
CA PHE A 26 32.61 18.96 4.59
C PHE A 26 33.57 18.68 3.43
N CYS A 27 34.60 19.48 3.19
CA CYS A 27 35.49 19.34 2.03
C CYS A 27 36.06 17.92 1.84
N ASP A 28 36.29 17.17 2.93
CA ASP A 28 36.82 15.80 2.91
C ASP A 28 35.78 14.72 3.28
N LEU A 29 34.53 15.10 3.56
CA LEU A 29 33.48 14.21 4.04
C LEU A 29 32.17 14.50 3.30
N PRO A 30 31.68 13.58 2.43
CA PRO A 30 30.41 13.79 1.76
C PRO A 30 29.27 13.99 2.77
N LYS A 31 28.44 15.02 2.56
CA LYS A 31 27.36 15.36 3.50
C LYS A 31 26.37 14.23 3.71
N TRP A 32 26.04 13.47 2.66
CA TRP A 32 25.15 12.31 2.78
C TRP A 32 25.71 11.23 3.70
N VAL A 33 27.04 11.04 3.75
CA VAL A 33 27.69 10.12 4.70
C VAL A 33 27.48 10.65 6.10
N PHE A 34 27.78 11.92 6.37
CA PHE A 34 27.56 12.48 7.70
C PHE A 34 26.08 12.41 8.14
N LEU A 35 25.13 12.68 7.26
CA LEU A 35 23.70 12.57 7.56
C LEU A 35 23.30 11.11 7.86
N GLU A 36 23.87 10.14 7.13
CA GLU A 36 23.65 8.71 7.41
C GLU A 36 24.25 8.28 8.74
N TYR A 37 25.41 8.85 9.13
CA TYR A 37 25.99 8.64 10.45
C TYR A 37 25.03 9.08 11.55
N LEU A 38 24.48 10.30 11.43
CA LEU A 38 23.57 10.87 12.43
C LEU A 38 22.34 10.00 12.64
N VAL A 39 21.77 9.44 11.56
CA VAL A 39 20.63 8.53 11.63
C VAL A 39 21.03 7.18 12.25
N CYS A 40 22.06 6.53 11.71
CA CYS A 40 22.40 5.15 12.07
C CYS A 40 23.09 5.00 13.43
N TYR A 41 23.85 6.01 13.88
CA TYR A 41 24.70 5.90 15.07
C TYR A 41 24.32 6.88 16.19
N GLU A 42 23.76 8.05 15.87
CA GLU A 42 23.30 9.02 16.86
C GLU A 42 21.77 8.98 17.06
N GLY A 43 21.06 8.16 16.26
CA GLY A 43 19.61 8.00 16.33
C GLY A 43 18.81 9.23 15.88
N CYS A 44 19.46 10.23 15.28
CA CYS A 44 18.81 11.47 14.87
C CYS A 44 17.75 11.24 13.78
N VAL A 45 16.81 12.17 13.68
CA VAL A 45 15.88 12.28 12.56
C VAL A 45 16.15 13.56 11.76
N LEU A 46 15.80 13.54 10.49
CA LEU A 46 16.19 14.56 9.52
C LEU A 46 14.98 15.16 8.83
N PHE A 47 14.96 16.47 8.61
CA PHE A 47 13.94 17.15 7.82
C PHE A 47 14.57 17.95 6.70
N GLY A 48 14.19 17.67 5.45
CA GLY A 48 14.66 18.43 4.29
C GLY A 48 13.71 19.55 3.90
N ALA A 49 14.25 20.74 3.66
CA ALA A 49 13.49 21.90 3.17
C ALA A 49 14.31 22.71 2.16
N ASN A 50 13.64 23.37 1.20
CA ASN A 50 14.29 24.37 0.36
C ASN A 50 14.59 25.64 1.19
N ASP A 51 15.66 26.36 0.83
CA ASP A 51 16.26 27.48 1.59
C ASP A 51 15.36 28.70 1.87
N SER A 52 14.10 28.70 1.44
CA SER A 52 13.19 29.84 1.61
C SER A 52 12.63 30.01 3.03
N CYS A 53 12.85 29.06 3.95
CA CYS A 53 12.39 29.16 5.34
C CYS A 53 13.49 28.74 6.31
N ALA A 54 13.94 29.66 7.16
CA ALA A 54 14.56 29.29 8.43
C ALA A 54 13.52 28.49 9.23
N ILE A 55 13.85 27.25 9.58
CA ILE A 55 12.96 26.38 10.34
C ILE A 55 13.35 26.47 11.81
N ASP A 56 12.59 27.26 12.56
CA ASP A 56 12.78 27.39 14.01
C ASP A 56 12.39 26.10 14.73
N PHE A 57 11.40 25.37 14.23
CA PHE A 57 10.92 24.10 14.79
C PHE A 57 10.37 23.19 13.70
N LEU A 58 10.37 21.88 13.96
CA LEU A 58 9.91 20.86 13.02
C LEU A 58 8.48 21.20 12.52
N PRO A 59 8.22 21.33 11.20
CA PRO A 59 6.92 21.78 10.72
C PRO A 59 5.78 20.80 11.00
N THR A 60 4.58 21.33 11.27
CA THR A 60 3.36 20.51 11.38
C THR A 60 2.66 20.32 10.05
N VAL A 61 2.14 19.12 9.79
CA VAL A 61 1.29 18.78 8.65
C VAL A 61 -0.09 18.37 9.16
N LYS A 62 -1.14 18.80 8.45
CA LYS A 62 -2.52 18.33 8.67
C LYS A 62 -2.75 17.10 7.80
N LEU A 63 -2.94 15.95 8.43
CA LEU A 63 -3.32 14.72 7.71
C LEU A 63 -4.76 14.86 7.18
N SER A 64 -5.04 14.23 6.03
CA SER A 64 -6.35 14.34 5.37
C SER A 64 -7.46 13.78 6.26
N ALA A 65 -8.65 14.38 6.18
CA ALA A 65 -9.85 13.97 6.94
C ALA A 65 -10.31 12.52 6.67
N ASN A 66 -9.72 11.84 5.68
CA ASN A 66 -10.06 10.48 5.28
C ASN A 66 -9.42 9.41 6.19
N LEU A 67 -8.47 9.79 7.06
CA LEU A 67 -7.92 8.93 8.10
C LEU A 67 -8.73 9.17 9.39
N ARG A 68 -9.82 8.39 9.57
CA ARG A 68 -10.66 8.46 10.78
C ARG A 68 -9.77 8.33 12.03
N GLY A 69 -9.82 9.32 12.92
CA GLY A 69 -9.12 9.33 14.22
C GLY A 69 -7.92 10.28 14.32
N TRP A 70 -7.51 10.95 13.24
CA TRP A 70 -6.33 11.83 13.23
C TRP A 70 -6.70 13.27 12.86
N THR A 71 -7.34 13.98 13.79
CA THR A 71 -7.71 15.41 13.65
C THR A 71 -6.60 16.36 14.10
N GLU A 72 -5.56 15.85 14.75
CA GLU A 72 -4.47 16.62 15.34
C GLU A 72 -3.37 16.96 14.32
N ARG A 73 -2.70 18.09 14.54
CA ARG A 73 -1.49 18.46 13.79
C ARG A 73 -0.34 17.53 14.18
N ARG A 74 0.35 16.94 13.21
CA ARG A 74 1.50 16.04 13.42
C ARG A 74 2.76 16.65 12.81
N HIS A 75 3.94 16.22 13.23
CA HIS A 75 5.20 16.70 12.67
C HIS A 75 5.78 15.63 11.72
N PHE A 76 6.52 16.00 10.68
CA PHE A 76 7.03 15.02 9.71
C PHE A 76 8.54 15.17 9.56
N ALA A 77 9.29 14.08 9.74
CA ALA A 77 10.71 14.00 9.41
C ALA A 77 11.08 12.55 9.05
N PHE A 78 12.33 12.36 8.65
CA PHE A 78 12.84 11.19 7.98
C PHE A 78 13.88 10.49 8.84
N SER A 79 13.79 9.17 8.93
CA SER A 79 14.83 8.31 9.52
C SER A 79 15.85 7.87 8.46
N THR A 80 16.07 8.69 7.43
CA THR A 80 16.85 8.33 6.23
C THR A 80 17.52 9.58 5.70
N SER A 81 18.81 9.49 5.39
CA SER A 81 19.56 10.61 4.83
C SER A 81 19.09 10.94 3.40
N ALA A 82 18.89 9.92 2.57
CA ALA A 82 18.51 10.07 1.17
C ALA A 82 17.17 10.82 0.99
N GLU A 83 16.16 10.52 1.82
CA GLU A 83 14.85 11.18 1.73
C GLU A 83 14.91 12.64 2.15
N ALA A 84 15.63 12.93 3.23
CA ALA A 84 15.80 14.28 3.71
C ALA A 84 16.53 15.14 2.66
N ILE A 85 17.61 14.62 2.07
CA ILE A 85 18.32 15.32 1.00
C ILE A 85 17.39 15.53 -0.21
N TYR A 86 16.58 14.54 -0.60
CA TYR A 86 15.61 14.73 -1.70
C TYR A 86 14.65 15.84 -1.49
N ARG A 87 14.02 15.84 -0.33
CA ARG A 87 13.06 16.86 0.04
C ARG A 87 13.71 18.24 0.08
N ALA A 88 14.97 18.32 0.53
CA ALA A 88 15.71 19.57 0.59
C ALA A 88 16.05 20.15 -0.79
N ILE A 89 16.40 19.30 -1.77
CA ILE A 89 16.85 19.77 -3.08
C ILE A 89 15.74 19.85 -4.14
N LEU A 90 14.52 19.40 -3.85
CA LEU A 90 13.39 19.49 -4.79
C LEU A 90 12.79 20.89 -4.82
N ASP A 91 12.78 21.57 -5.96
CA ASP A 91 12.17 22.89 -6.11
C ASP A 91 10.64 22.80 -6.20
N VAL A 92 9.97 22.90 -5.04
CA VAL A 92 8.50 22.81 -4.95
C VAL A 92 7.79 23.88 -5.78
N ALA A 93 8.38 25.07 -5.93
CA ALA A 93 7.81 26.14 -6.75
C ALA A 93 7.81 25.75 -8.23
N LYS A 94 8.93 25.24 -8.76
CA LYS A 94 8.97 24.67 -10.11
C LYS A 94 8.04 23.46 -10.26
N LEU A 95 7.88 22.62 -9.23
CA LEU A 95 6.96 21.48 -9.31
C LEU A 95 5.49 21.90 -9.42
N SER A 96 5.12 23.04 -8.83
CA SER A 96 3.74 23.53 -8.84
C SER A 96 3.21 23.80 -10.24
N GLN A 97 4.08 24.12 -11.19
CA GLN A 97 3.74 24.42 -12.60
C GLN A 97 3.33 23.17 -13.40
N PHE A 98 3.63 21.96 -12.90
CA PHE A 98 3.31 20.69 -13.55
C PHE A 98 2.01 20.05 -13.05
N GLY A 99 1.17 20.80 -12.33
CA GLY A 99 -0.16 20.32 -11.90
C GLY A 99 -0.12 19.43 -10.66
N ARG A 100 0.11 20.06 -9.49
CA ARG A 100 -0.06 19.55 -8.12
C ARG A 100 0.28 18.07 -7.86
N GLY A 101 1.40 17.92 -7.14
CA GLY A 101 1.49 17.01 -5.99
C GLY A 101 2.27 15.73 -6.25
N GLY A 102 3.59 15.83 -6.14
CA GLY A 102 4.51 14.69 -6.11
C GLY A 102 3.99 13.61 -5.17
N GLN A 103 3.54 12.52 -5.77
CA GLN A 103 3.37 11.24 -5.10
C GLN A 103 4.21 10.21 -5.84
N SER A 104 4.67 9.24 -5.09
CA SER A 104 6.06 8.85 -5.21
C SER A 104 6.29 7.38 -5.21
N THR A 105 6.85 6.85 -6.30
CA THR A 105 7.28 5.46 -6.37
C THR A 105 8.41 5.30 -7.39
N ILE A 106 9.59 4.91 -6.90
CA ILE A 106 10.69 4.30 -7.69
C ILE A 106 10.93 2.90 -7.13
N ALA A 107 11.24 1.94 -8.00
CA ALA A 107 11.61 0.57 -7.64
C ALA A 107 13.05 0.30 -8.07
N MET A 108 13.86 -0.29 -7.18
CA MET A 108 15.19 -0.78 -7.51
C MET A 108 15.12 -2.23 -7.99
N SER A 109 15.83 -2.56 -9.07
CA SER A 109 16.18 -3.95 -9.37
C SER A 109 17.45 -4.34 -8.64
N ASP A 110 17.37 -5.42 -7.86
CA ASP A 110 18.48 -6.02 -7.14
C ASP A 110 19.54 -6.53 -8.14
N GLN A 111 20.72 -5.94 -8.11
CA GLN A 111 21.93 -6.59 -8.62
C GLN A 111 22.92 -6.78 -7.47
N GLY A 112 22.56 -7.67 -6.55
CA GLY A 112 23.51 -8.40 -5.72
C GLY A 112 23.70 -7.83 -4.31
N GLY A 113 22.95 -8.39 -3.36
CA GLY A 113 23.41 -8.64 -2.00
C GLY A 113 23.17 -7.53 -0.98
N MET A 114 22.55 -7.93 0.14
CA MET A 114 22.17 -7.14 1.32
C MET A 114 21.29 -5.92 1.01
N THR A 115 19.97 -6.13 1.09
CA THR A 115 18.94 -5.09 1.00
C THR A 115 19.26 -3.86 1.86
N PRO A 116 19.35 -2.66 1.28
CA PRO A 116 19.12 -1.43 2.02
C PRO A 116 17.76 -0.87 1.61
N ASN A 117 16.94 -0.54 2.61
CA ASN A 117 15.67 0.18 2.54
C ASN A 117 15.24 0.71 1.15
N ARG A 118 14.13 0.17 0.63
CA ARG A 118 13.44 0.72 -0.54
C ARG A 118 12.84 2.07 -0.15
N PHE A 119 13.26 3.15 -0.80
CA PHE A 119 12.70 4.47 -0.60
C PHE A 119 11.80 4.89 -1.77
N TYR A 120 10.65 5.50 -1.46
CA TYR A 120 9.61 5.80 -2.43
C TYR A 120 9.46 7.32 -2.61
N PHE A 121 10.04 7.84 -3.71
CA PHE A 121 10.06 9.26 -4.09
C PHE A 121 9.52 9.47 -5.51
N GLY A 122 8.96 10.64 -5.80
CA GLY A 122 7.93 10.82 -6.82
C GLY A 122 8.02 12.16 -7.45
N LEU A 123 8.60 12.11 -8.63
CA LEU A 123 8.75 13.25 -9.48
C LEU A 123 7.96 12.97 -10.75
N ASP A 124 7.13 13.92 -11.17
CA ASP A 124 6.51 13.84 -12.49
C ASP A 124 7.60 13.75 -13.57
N TYR A 125 7.47 12.83 -14.51
CA TYR A 125 8.38 12.71 -15.65
C TYR A 125 8.54 14.00 -16.46
N GLN A 126 7.50 14.85 -16.51
CA GLN A 126 7.55 16.14 -17.18
C GLN A 126 8.44 17.15 -16.44
N ALA A 127 8.58 16.99 -15.12
CA ALA A 127 9.40 17.86 -14.31
C ALA A 127 10.90 17.52 -14.45
N LEU A 128 11.26 16.26 -14.67
CA LEU A 128 12.66 15.83 -14.70
C LEU A 128 13.55 16.57 -15.73
N PRO A 129 13.11 16.79 -17.00
CA PRO A 129 13.87 17.59 -17.97
C PRO A 129 14.09 19.04 -17.55
N SER A 130 13.23 19.59 -16.69
CA SER A 130 13.37 20.97 -16.18
C SER A 130 14.44 21.12 -15.10
N ALA A 131 15.10 20.01 -14.72
CA ALA A 131 16.06 19.94 -13.62
C ALA A 131 15.51 20.67 -12.38
N PRO A 132 14.47 20.11 -11.73
CA PRO A 132 13.74 20.75 -10.62
C PRO A 132 14.55 20.65 -9.32
N TRP A 133 15.86 20.81 -9.42
CA TRP A 133 16.82 20.73 -8.35
C TRP A 133 17.21 22.13 -7.92
N THR A 134 17.33 22.34 -6.62
CA THR A 134 17.75 23.59 -6.00
C THR A 134 18.61 23.29 -4.77
N ASN A 135 19.24 24.32 -4.24
CA ASN A 135 19.88 24.22 -2.93
C ASN A 135 18.81 24.26 -1.82
N GLY A 136 19.11 23.60 -0.73
CA GLY A 136 18.26 23.59 0.45
C GLY A 136 19.04 23.20 1.68
N SER A 137 18.31 22.80 2.70
CA SER A 137 18.87 22.51 4.02
C SER A 137 18.23 21.25 4.60
N VAL A 138 19.07 20.42 5.23
CA VAL A 138 18.64 19.30 6.08
C VAL A 138 18.79 19.72 7.54
N TYR A 139 17.67 19.71 8.26
CA TYR A 139 17.59 20.00 9.68
C TYR A 139 17.61 18.70 10.48
N VAL A 140 18.39 18.66 11.56
CA VAL A 140 18.62 17.47 12.39
C VAL A 140 17.97 17.65 13.74
N PHE A 141 17.26 16.64 14.21
CA PHE A 141 16.61 16.62 15.52
C PHE A 141 17.05 15.36 16.28
N ARG A 142 17.22 15.48 17.60
CA ARG A 142 17.62 14.34 18.45
C ARG A 142 16.44 13.41 18.69
N ARG A 143 16.74 12.11 18.81
CA ARG A 143 15.74 11.11 19.19
C ARG A 143 15.12 11.37 20.55
N SER A 144 15.91 11.87 21.50
CA SER A 144 15.47 12.17 22.88
C SER A 144 14.35 13.19 22.96
N ASP A 145 14.24 14.03 21.93
CA ASP A 145 13.26 15.13 21.88
C ASP A 145 11.96 14.66 21.20
N LEU A 146 11.95 13.43 20.68
CA LEU A 146 10.80 12.78 20.05
C LEU A 146 10.11 11.83 21.02
N PRO A 147 8.78 11.69 20.94
CA PRO A 147 8.04 10.78 21.81
C PRO A 147 8.38 9.30 21.54
N ASP A 148 8.09 8.44 22.52
CA ASP A 148 8.47 7.03 22.51
C ASP A 148 7.74 6.22 21.43
N ASP A 149 6.55 6.66 21.01
CA ASP A 149 5.68 6.06 19.98
C ASP A 149 6.11 6.39 18.53
N PHE A 150 7.36 6.82 18.33
CA PHE A 150 7.95 7.01 17.01
C PHE A 150 7.94 5.70 16.21
N GLU A 151 6.96 5.55 15.33
CA GLU A 151 6.99 4.54 14.28
C GLU A 151 7.90 5.00 13.13
N HIS A 152 8.53 4.05 12.44
CA HIS A 152 9.58 4.22 11.42
C HIS A 152 9.27 5.17 10.23
N ARG A 153 8.16 5.89 10.20
CA ARG A 153 7.75 6.73 9.06
C ARG A 153 7.12 8.08 9.39
N THR A 154 6.75 8.40 10.64
CA THR A 154 6.06 9.69 10.93
C THR A 154 6.22 10.10 12.39
N ILE A 155 6.59 11.36 12.64
CA ILE A 155 6.76 11.91 13.99
C ILE A 155 5.41 12.35 14.56
N VAL A 156 5.15 12.00 15.82
CA VAL A 156 3.90 12.33 16.50
C VAL A 156 4.18 13.16 17.76
N ALA A 157 4.76 14.36 17.61
CA ALA A 157 5.00 15.25 18.75
C ALA A 157 3.80 16.17 19.03
N SER A 158 3.52 16.43 20.30
CA SER A 158 2.49 17.39 20.76
C SER A 158 3.07 18.78 21.11
N LYS A 159 4.41 18.90 21.14
CA LYS A 159 5.15 20.14 21.41
C LYS A 159 6.13 20.43 20.27
N PRO A 160 6.49 21.70 20.03
CA PRO A 160 7.54 22.06 19.06
C PRO A 160 8.86 21.36 19.38
N ILE A 161 9.52 20.83 18.35
CA ILE A 161 10.85 20.22 18.43
C ILE A 161 11.82 21.10 17.65
N TYR A 162 12.92 21.46 18.28
CA TYR A 162 13.90 22.39 17.73
C TYR A 162 15.05 21.63 17.08
N PRO A 163 15.54 22.07 15.91
CA PRO A 163 16.69 21.44 15.29
C PRO A 163 17.94 21.72 16.14
N VAL A 164 18.78 20.70 16.28
CA VAL A 164 20.10 20.84 16.91
C VAL A 164 21.16 21.24 15.90
N LEU A 165 20.89 21.01 14.62
CA LEU A 165 21.82 21.24 13.54
C LEU A 165 21.09 21.50 12.21
N GLN A 166 21.67 22.38 11.38
CA GLN A 166 21.32 22.60 9.99
C GLN A 166 22.52 22.27 9.10
N VAL A 167 22.29 21.47 8.05
CA VAL A 167 23.27 21.08 7.04
C VAL A 167 22.79 21.58 5.67
N PRO A 168 23.42 22.60 5.08
CA PRO A 168 23.08 23.04 3.73
C PRO A 168 23.45 21.95 2.72
N VAL A 169 22.60 21.66 1.76
CA VAL A 169 22.78 20.62 0.73
C VAL A 169 22.39 21.14 -0.65
N GLY A 170 23.06 20.62 -1.67
CA GLY A 170 22.71 20.87 -3.07
C GLY A 170 22.65 19.58 -3.89
N PRO A 171 22.34 19.68 -5.19
CA PRO A 171 22.20 18.52 -6.07
C PRO A 171 23.43 17.59 -6.09
N ASN A 172 24.63 18.17 -5.98
CA ASN A 172 25.89 17.41 -5.95
C ASN A 172 26.13 16.63 -4.65
N ASP A 173 25.45 16.99 -3.55
CA ASP A 173 25.55 16.28 -2.28
C ASP A 173 24.73 14.99 -2.27
N TRP A 174 23.89 14.79 -3.28
CA TRP A 174 23.05 13.62 -3.40
C TRP A 174 23.76 12.50 -4.19
N PRO A 175 23.95 11.30 -3.61
CA PRO A 175 24.69 10.21 -4.24
C PRO A 175 23.96 9.49 -5.40
N LEU A 176 22.63 9.46 -5.38
CA LEU A 176 21.77 8.79 -6.35
C LEU A 176 21.03 9.72 -7.34
N LEU A 177 21.46 10.97 -7.55
CA LEU A 177 20.63 11.97 -8.24
C LEU A 177 20.44 11.60 -9.71
N GLY A 178 21.50 11.11 -10.36
CA GLY A 178 21.46 10.62 -11.73
C GLY A 178 20.66 9.33 -11.91
N SER A 179 20.28 8.65 -10.82
CA SER A 179 19.39 7.47 -10.87
C SER A 179 17.91 7.81 -10.69
N VAL A 180 17.57 9.09 -10.46
CA VAL A 180 16.19 9.52 -10.31
C VAL A 180 15.48 9.42 -11.66
N SER A 181 14.45 8.59 -11.72
CA SER A 181 13.53 8.50 -12.85
C SER A 181 12.21 9.17 -12.51
N GLY A 182 11.66 9.90 -13.48
CA GLY A 182 10.34 10.50 -13.34
C GLY A 182 9.24 9.48 -13.63
N VAL A 183 8.12 9.62 -12.94
CA VAL A 183 6.93 8.80 -13.12
C VAL A 183 5.96 9.53 -14.03
N ASN A 184 5.46 8.85 -15.06
CA ASN A 184 4.41 9.42 -15.89
C ASN A 184 3.07 9.38 -15.15
N HIS A 185 2.74 10.46 -14.44
CA HIS A 185 1.51 10.54 -13.66
C HIS A 185 0.25 10.46 -14.52
N SER A 186 0.30 10.90 -15.77
CA SER A 186 -0.80 10.74 -16.73
C SER A 186 -1.01 9.27 -17.07
N VAL A 187 0.06 8.52 -17.38
CA VAL A 187 0.02 7.08 -17.63
C VAL A 187 -0.29 6.30 -16.34
N VAL A 188 0.20 6.74 -15.19
CA VAL A 188 -0.19 6.15 -13.90
C VAL A 188 -1.66 6.39 -13.64
N ARG A 189 -2.20 7.57 -13.94
CA ARG A 189 -3.62 7.91 -13.78
C ARG A 189 -4.50 7.19 -14.80
N GLU A 190 -4.07 7.11 -16.04
CA GLU A 190 -4.69 6.32 -17.10
C GLU A 190 -4.65 4.84 -16.75
N ARG A 191 -3.52 4.33 -16.24
CA ARG A 191 -3.42 3.00 -15.66
C ARG A 191 -4.35 2.87 -14.46
N GLN A 192 -4.44 3.81 -13.52
CA GLN A 192 -5.38 3.80 -12.39
C GLN A 192 -6.84 3.82 -12.87
N TRP A 193 -7.11 4.48 -13.99
CA TRP A 193 -8.44 4.65 -14.57
C TRP A 193 -8.87 3.39 -15.34
N HIS A 194 -7.98 2.82 -16.15
CA HIS A 194 -8.18 1.53 -16.83
C HIS A 194 -8.03 0.33 -15.89
N THR A 195 -7.22 0.46 -14.84
CA THR A 195 -7.28 -0.35 -13.63
C THR A 195 -8.20 0.32 -12.62
N MET A 196 -9.46 0.44 -12.97
CA MET A 196 -10.54 0.16 -12.00
C MET A 196 -10.50 -1.33 -11.54
N LYS A 197 -9.28 -1.79 -11.23
CA LYS A 197 -8.67 -3.02 -10.66
C LYS A 197 -7.31 -2.71 -9.97
N GLY A 198 -6.95 -1.43 -9.76
CA GLY A 198 -5.90 -0.90 -8.87
C GLY A 198 -4.46 -1.43 -8.97
N TYR A 199 -3.60 -0.66 -9.67
CA TYR A 199 -2.21 -0.29 -9.27
C TYR A 199 -1.07 -1.36 -9.27
N PRO A 200 0.22 -0.94 -9.23
CA PRO A 200 1.32 -1.56 -9.96
C PRO A 200 2.14 -2.44 -9.02
N TRP A 201 1.59 -3.57 -8.58
CA TRP A 201 2.32 -4.42 -7.65
C TRP A 201 2.11 -5.90 -7.94
N THR A 202 3.16 -6.67 -7.70
CA THR A 202 3.27 -8.09 -8.03
C THR A 202 2.63 -9.01 -6.98
N SER A 203 1.88 -8.47 -5.99
CA SER A 203 1.26 -9.27 -4.93
C SER A 203 -0.04 -8.71 -4.35
N ASP A 204 -0.88 -9.61 -3.85
CA ASP A 204 -2.31 -9.46 -3.55
C ASP A 204 -2.68 -8.57 -2.34
N SER A 205 -1.70 -8.06 -1.59
CA SER A 205 -1.88 -7.28 -0.35
C SER A 205 -2.22 -5.79 -0.57
N GLU A 206 -2.09 -5.27 -1.78
CA GLU A 206 -2.18 -3.81 -2.05
C GLU A 206 -3.50 -3.33 -2.68
N VAL A 207 -4.41 -4.23 -3.06
CA VAL A 207 -5.50 -3.84 -3.98
C VAL A 207 -6.63 -3.05 -3.29
N HIS A 208 -7.03 -3.33 -2.04
CA HIS A 208 -8.16 -2.60 -1.41
C HIS A 208 -8.07 -2.51 0.12
N PRO A 209 -7.26 -1.60 0.69
CA PRO A 209 -7.23 -1.40 2.15
C PRO A 209 -8.45 -0.61 2.69
N HIS A 210 -9.20 0.14 1.86
CA HIS A 210 -10.21 1.12 2.35
C HIS A 210 -11.57 1.19 1.62
N LEU A 211 -11.82 0.43 0.54
CA LEU A 211 -13.18 0.35 -0.05
C LEU A 211 -14.03 -0.67 0.70
N SER A 212 -15.31 -0.35 0.94
CA SER A 212 -16.27 -1.35 1.43
C SER A 212 -16.33 -2.47 0.40
N LYS A 213 -15.93 -3.68 0.79
CA LYS A 213 -15.89 -4.86 -0.09
C LYS A 213 -17.30 -5.33 -0.48
N ARG A 214 -18.34 -4.83 0.19
CA ARG A 214 -19.71 -5.30 0.09
C ARG A 214 -20.39 -5.05 -1.26
N PRO A 215 -20.36 -3.85 -1.87
CA PRO A 215 -20.98 -3.63 -3.19
C PRO A 215 -20.33 -4.47 -4.31
N LEU A 216 -19.01 -4.69 -4.24
CA LEU A 216 -18.29 -5.54 -5.18
C LEU A 216 -18.65 -7.02 -4.98
N ALA A 217 -18.74 -7.47 -3.73
CA ALA A 217 -19.23 -8.81 -3.42
C ALA A 217 -20.69 -9.00 -3.87
N GLU A 218 -21.55 -8.00 -3.69
CA GLU A 218 -22.95 -8.03 -4.16
C GLU A 218 -23.06 -8.06 -5.69
N ALA A 219 -22.16 -7.37 -6.41
CA ALA A 219 -22.08 -7.47 -7.87
C ALA A 219 -21.64 -8.87 -8.32
N VAL A 220 -20.65 -9.45 -7.64
CA VAL A 220 -20.25 -10.86 -7.85
C VAL A 220 -21.42 -11.81 -7.57
N ARG A 221 -22.17 -11.59 -6.49
CA ARG A 221 -23.35 -12.39 -6.13
C ARG A 221 -24.39 -12.37 -7.25
N ARG A 222 -24.77 -11.18 -7.74
CA ARG A 222 -25.73 -11.06 -8.86
C ARG A 222 -25.27 -11.80 -10.11
N TYR A 223 -24.00 -11.68 -10.46
CA TYR A 223 -23.46 -12.44 -11.59
C TYR A 223 -23.60 -13.96 -11.38
N ILE A 224 -23.35 -14.46 -10.16
CA ILE A 224 -23.57 -15.87 -9.84
C ILE A 224 -25.05 -16.24 -9.90
N ASP A 225 -25.94 -15.38 -9.38
CA ASP A 225 -27.38 -15.62 -9.39
C ASP A 225 -27.96 -15.65 -10.82
N GLU A 226 -27.39 -14.89 -11.75
CA GLU A 226 -27.78 -14.86 -13.17
C GLU A 226 -27.21 -16.06 -13.95
N CYS A 227 -25.97 -16.45 -13.66
CA CYS A 227 -25.25 -17.54 -14.33
C CYS A 227 -25.19 -18.83 -13.49
N TRP A 228 -26.14 -19.04 -12.58
CA TRP A 228 -26.05 -20.07 -11.54
C TRP A 228 -26.00 -21.51 -12.11
N PHE A 229 -26.53 -21.73 -13.31
CA PHE A 229 -26.54 -23.03 -13.98
C PHE A 229 -25.18 -23.38 -14.64
N GLU A 230 -24.39 -22.39 -15.02
CA GLU A 230 -23.12 -22.58 -15.71
C GLU A 230 -21.93 -22.76 -14.74
N THR A 231 -20.84 -23.37 -15.21
CA THR A 231 -19.61 -23.46 -14.41
C THR A 231 -19.01 -22.08 -14.22
N ILE A 232 -18.81 -21.66 -12.97
CA ILE A 232 -18.20 -20.36 -12.66
C ILE A 232 -16.76 -20.29 -13.17
N ASN A 233 -16.49 -19.30 -14.04
CA ASN A 233 -15.14 -18.86 -14.35
C ASN A 233 -14.82 -17.56 -13.59
N LEU A 234 -13.92 -17.67 -12.60
CA LEU A 234 -13.50 -16.54 -11.77
C LEU A 234 -12.78 -15.42 -12.55
N GLU A 235 -12.17 -15.75 -13.70
CA GLU A 235 -11.53 -14.77 -14.57
C GLU A 235 -12.59 -13.94 -15.29
N THR A 236 -13.57 -14.57 -15.94
CA THR A 236 -14.69 -13.89 -16.61
C THR A 236 -15.51 -13.05 -15.63
N MET A 237 -15.85 -13.61 -14.47
CA MET A 237 -16.54 -12.89 -13.40
C MET A 237 -15.73 -11.70 -12.92
N GLY A 238 -14.41 -11.88 -12.77
CA GLY A 238 -13.49 -10.81 -12.44
C GLY A 238 -13.45 -9.71 -13.49
N HIS A 239 -13.48 -10.03 -14.78
CA HIS A 239 -13.60 -9.04 -15.86
C HIS A 239 -14.91 -8.24 -15.74
N HIS A 240 -16.03 -8.90 -15.44
CA HIS A 240 -17.33 -8.26 -15.35
C HIS A 240 -17.43 -7.26 -14.18
N VAL A 241 -16.84 -7.58 -13.03
CA VAL A 241 -16.98 -6.78 -11.79
C VAL A 241 -15.78 -5.89 -11.48
N GLY A 242 -14.77 -5.86 -12.36
CA GLY A 242 -13.56 -5.08 -12.09
C GLY A 242 -12.71 -5.66 -10.94
N LEU A 243 -12.59 -6.99 -10.83
CA LEU A 243 -11.67 -7.67 -9.89
C LEU A 243 -10.75 -8.71 -10.57
N SER A 244 -9.56 -8.97 -10.02
CA SER A 244 -8.77 -10.15 -10.44
C SER A 244 -9.43 -11.45 -9.96
N ARG A 245 -9.07 -12.62 -10.53
CA ARG A 245 -9.61 -13.92 -10.06
C ARG A 245 -9.46 -14.13 -8.55
N PHE A 246 -8.31 -13.72 -7.99
CA PHE A 246 -8.03 -13.83 -6.55
C PHE A 246 -8.69 -12.69 -5.76
N GLY A 247 -8.84 -11.51 -6.36
CA GLY A 247 -9.62 -10.41 -5.83
C GLY A 247 -11.09 -10.78 -5.64
N VAL A 248 -11.71 -11.46 -6.61
CA VAL A 248 -13.07 -11.99 -6.51
C VAL A 248 -13.18 -12.93 -5.31
N LEU A 249 -12.29 -13.93 -5.21
CA LEU A 249 -12.27 -14.90 -4.10
C LEU A 249 -12.19 -14.22 -2.73
N ARG A 250 -11.19 -13.35 -2.53
CA ARG A 250 -10.99 -12.68 -1.23
C ARG A 250 -12.12 -11.71 -0.88
N THR A 251 -12.60 -10.95 -1.86
CA THR A 251 -13.65 -9.96 -1.65
C THR A 251 -14.96 -10.64 -1.28
N PHE A 252 -15.37 -11.65 -2.04
CA PHE A 252 -16.61 -12.38 -1.79
C PHE A 252 -16.59 -13.10 -0.44
N ARG A 253 -15.50 -13.83 -0.14
CA ARG A 253 -15.34 -14.53 1.15
C ARG A 253 -15.31 -13.60 2.35
N SER A 254 -14.71 -12.42 2.20
CA SER A 254 -14.68 -11.44 3.31
C SER A 254 -16.06 -10.85 3.66
N VAL A 255 -17.03 -10.92 2.74
CA VAL A 255 -18.37 -10.34 2.94
C VAL A 255 -19.42 -11.40 3.26
N PHE A 256 -19.40 -12.53 2.55
CA PHE A 256 -20.41 -13.58 2.69
C PHE A 256 -19.91 -14.81 3.46
N GLY A 257 -18.63 -14.85 3.86
CA GLY A 257 -18.04 -15.99 4.56
C GLY A 257 -17.77 -17.22 3.68
N LEU A 258 -18.21 -17.20 2.43
CA LEU A 258 -18.14 -18.31 1.46
C LEU A 258 -17.33 -17.90 0.23
N SER A 259 -16.76 -18.87 -0.49
CA SER A 259 -16.26 -18.63 -1.84
C SER A 259 -17.41 -18.55 -2.86
N PRO A 260 -17.21 -17.93 -4.03
CA PRO A 260 -18.20 -17.90 -5.12
C PRO A 260 -18.71 -19.28 -5.52
N HIS A 261 -17.82 -20.27 -5.58
CA HIS A 261 -18.18 -21.65 -5.91
C HIS A 261 -19.05 -22.30 -4.82
N GLU A 262 -18.69 -22.14 -3.54
CA GLU A 262 -19.50 -22.66 -2.42
C GLU A 262 -20.89 -22.03 -2.40
N TYR A 263 -20.99 -20.72 -2.66
CA TYR A 263 -22.28 -20.04 -2.74
C TYR A 263 -23.15 -20.59 -3.89
N GLN A 264 -22.58 -20.81 -5.08
CA GLN A 264 -23.30 -21.43 -6.19
C GLN A 264 -23.77 -22.85 -5.87
N VAL A 265 -22.92 -23.66 -5.23
CA VAL A 265 -23.30 -25.01 -4.80
C VAL A 265 -24.48 -24.98 -3.85
N LEU A 266 -24.47 -24.10 -2.85
CA LEU A 266 -25.59 -23.95 -1.91
C LEU A 266 -26.87 -23.54 -2.63
N TYR A 267 -26.79 -22.58 -3.56
CA TYR A 267 -27.93 -22.17 -4.37
C TYR A 267 -28.53 -23.33 -5.17
N ARG A 268 -27.68 -24.14 -5.83
CA ARG A 268 -28.12 -25.33 -6.57
C ARG A 268 -28.74 -26.39 -5.66
N LEU A 269 -28.21 -26.57 -4.46
CA LEU A 269 -28.76 -27.49 -3.46
C LEU A 269 -30.11 -27.01 -2.92
N ASP A 270 -30.31 -25.71 -2.76
CA ASP A 270 -31.60 -25.13 -2.40
C ASP A 270 -32.66 -25.42 -3.46
N ARG A 271 -32.32 -25.24 -4.74
CA ARG A 271 -33.22 -25.60 -5.85
C ARG A 271 -33.47 -27.11 -5.93
N ALA A 272 -32.43 -27.93 -5.72
CA ALA A 272 -32.58 -29.38 -5.69
C ALA A 272 -33.53 -29.84 -4.58
N LYS A 273 -33.48 -29.21 -3.40
CA LYS A 273 -34.43 -29.49 -2.31
C LYS A 273 -35.86 -29.26 -2.76
N GLU A 274 -36.14 -28.16 -3.47
CA GLU A 274 -37.48 -27.81 -3.96
C GLU A 274 -38.01 -28.85 -4.95
N LEU A 275 -37.24 -29.18 -5.99
CA LEU A 275 -37.63 -30.19 -6.99
C LEU A 275 -37.86 -31.57 -6.37
N LEU A 276 -37.02 -31.96 -5.40
CA LEU A 276 -37.22 -33.20 -4.65
C LEU A 276 -38.50 -33.17 -3.80
N ARG A 277 -38.95 -32.00 -3.30
CA ARG A 277 -40.24 -31.87 -2.60
C ARG A 277 -41.41 -32.05 -3.56
N GLU A 278 -41.24 -31.55 -4.78
CA GLU A 278 -42.24 -31.63 -5.85
C GLU A 278 -42.32 -33.04 -6.47
N GLY A 279 -41.41 -33.94 -6.09
CA GLY A 279 -41.42 -35.35 -6.49
C GLY A 279 -40.57 -35.67 -7.72
N THR A 280 -39.76 -34.72 -8.21
CA THR A 280 -38.83 -34.94 -9.31
C THR A 280 -37.83 -36.04 -8.96
N ALA A 281 -37.50 -36.91 -9.93
CA ALA A 281 -36.56 -38.00 -9.69
C ALA A 281 -35.16 -37.45 -9.34
N ILE A 282 -34.42 -38.15 -8.47
CA ILE A 282 -33.12 -37.68 -7.97
C ILE A 282 -32.11 -37.46 -9.12
N GLY A 283 -32.12 -38.34 -10.13
CA GLY A 283 -31.27 -38.22 -11.32
C GLY A 283 -31.61 -36.99 -12.15
N GLU A 284 -32.90 -36.75 -12.39
CA GLU A 284 -33.41 -35.59 -13.14
C GLU A 284 -33.10 -34.28 -12.40
N THR A 285 -33.33 -34.26 -11.09
CA THR A 285 -33.01 -33.11 -10.22
C THR A 285 -31.54 -32.70 -10.34
N ALA A 286 -30.61 -33.68 -10.41
CA ALA A 286 -29.19 -33.39 -10.54
C ALA A 286 -28.87 -32.63 -11.83
N VAL A 287 -29.49 -33.04 -12.94
CA VAL A 287 -29.33 -32.40 -14.25
C VAL A 287 -29.98 -31.02 -14.26
N GLU A 288 -31.21 -30.90 -13.78
CA GLU A 288 -31.96 -29.63 -13.75
C GLU A 288 -31.32 -28.57 -12.85
N CYS A 289 -30.57 -28.99 -11.84
CA CYS A 289 -29.83 -28.08 -10.96
C CYS A 289 -28.38 -27.84 -11.41
N GLY A 290 -27.96 -28.37 -12.56
CA GLY A 290 -26.64 -28.14 -13.13
C GLY A 290 -25.50 -28.88 -12.42
N PHE A 291 -25.78 -29.97 -11.70
CA PHE A 291 -24.72 -30.83 -11.15
C PHE A 291 -24.12 -31.70 -12.25
N PHE A 292 -22.82 -31.97 -12.15
CA PHE A 292 -22.10 -32.83 -13.10
C PHE A 292 -22.75 -34.21 -13.27
N ASP A 293 -23.14 -34.84 -12.15
CA ASP A 293 -23.91 -36.09 -12.13
C ASP A 293 -24.67 -36.24 -10.80
N GLN A 294 -25.49 -37.29 -10.71
CA GLN A 294 -26.26 -37.62 -9.50
C GLN A 294 -25.38 -37.90 -8.28
N ALA A 295 -24.22 -38.53 -8.46
CA ALA A 295 -23.31 -38.87 -7.36
C ALA A 295 -22.58 -37.62 -6.81
N HIS A 296 -22.27 -36.65 -7.66
CA HIS A 296 -21.75 -35.34 -7.34
C HIS A 296 -22.77 -34.55 -6.53
N MET A 297 -24.03 -34.49 -7.00
CA MET A 297 -25.13 -33.89 -6.24
C MET A 297 -25.28 -34.59 -4.88
N GLY A 298 -25.35 -35.92 -4.84
CA GLY A 298 -25.56 -36.69 -3.62
C GLY A 298 -24.48 -36.45 -2.55
N ARG A 299 -23.20 -36.35 -2.95
CA ARG A 299 -22.09 -36.01 -2.06
C ARG A 299 -22.25 -34.60 -1.48
N LEU A 300 -22.50 -33.61 -2.33
CA LEU A 300 -22.65 -32.22 -1.89
C LEU A 300 -23.89 -32.04 -1.01
N PHE A 301 -24.99 -32.70 -1.35
CA PHE A 301 -26.24 -32.68 -0.60
C PHE A 301 -26.04 -33.26 0.80
N SER A 302 -25.40 -34.43 0.90
CA SER A 302 -25.09 -35.06 2.20
C SER A 302 -24.15 -34.19 3.04
N ASN A 303 -23.12 -33.60 2.42
CA ASN A 303 -22.15 -32.77 3.12
C ASN A 303 -22.75 -31.47 3.70
N HIS A 304 -23.72 -30.84 3.01
CA HIS A 304 -24.28 -29.55 3.44
C HIS A 304 -25.61 -29.67 4.19
N ILE A 305 -26.40 -30.72 3.92
CA ILE A 305 -27.75 -30.90 4.48
C ILE A 305 -27.76 -32.00 5.56
N GLY A 306 -26.74 -32.86 5.61
CA GLY A 306 -26.62 -33.96 6.57
C GLY A 306 -27.48 -35.19 6.23
N LEU A 307 -28.13 -35.20 5.07
CA LEU A 307 -28.98 -36.29 4.58
C LEU A 307 -28.64 -36.62 3.14
N THR A 308 -28.82 -37.87 2.72
CA THR A 308 -28.80 -38.18 1.29
C THR A 308 -30.09 -37.65 0.63
N PRO A 309 -30.09 -37.35 -0.68
CA PRO A 309 -31.31 -36.93 -1.39
C PRO A 309 -32.49 -37.90 -1.20
N GLY A 310 -32.22 -39.22 -1.23
CA GLY A 310 -33.25 -40.24 -1.01
C GLY A 310 -33.82 -40.23 0.41
N ALA A 311 -32.97 -40.08 1.43
CA ALA A 311 -33.42 -39.95 2.81
C ALA A 311 -34.24 -38.67 3.03
N TYR A 312 -33.84 -37.57 2.38
CA TYR A 312 -34.54 -36.30 2.41
C TYR A 312 -35.95 -36.39 1.80
N VAL A 313 -36.12 -37.07 0.67
CA VAL A 313 -37.44 -37.35 0.07
C VAL A 313 -38.27 -38.23 1.00
N ALA A 314 -37.72 -39.34 1.51
CA ALA A 314 -38.44 -40.26 2.38
C ALA A 314 -38.97 -39.59 3.67
N LEU A 315 -38.25 -38.62 4.22
CA LEU A 315 -38.70 -37.83 5.38
C LEU A 315 -39.88 -36.92 5.07
N GLN A 316 -40.00 -36.41 3.84
CA GLN A 316 -41.12 -35.57 3.44
C GLN A 316 -42.40 -36.38 3.20
N TYR A 317 -42.26 -37.65 2.86
CA TYR A 317 -43.39 -38.57 2.67
C TYR A 317 -43.92 -39.19 3.97
N ARG A 318 -43.53 -38.72 5.16
CA ARG A 318 -44.20 -39.15 6.40
C ARG A 318 -45.66 -38.68 6.38
N PRO A 319 -46.65 -39.58 6.28
CA PRO A 319 -48.04 -39.17 6.42
C PRO A 319 -48.21 -38.65 7.84
N ILE A 320 -48.84 -37.48 7.98
CA ILE A 320 -49.35 -37.05 9.29
C ILE A 320 -50.41 -38.08 9.66
N ALA A 321 -50.13 -38.86 10.71
CA ALA A 321 -51.08 -39.79 11.32
C ALA A 321 -52.18 -39.03 12.07
#